data_AF-A0A9P8PCN9-F1
#
_entry.id   AF-A0A9P8PCN9-F1
#
_cell.length_a   1.000
_cell.length_b   1.000
_cell.length_c   1.000
_cell.angle_alpha   90.00
_cell.angle_beta   90.00
_cell.angle_gamma   90.00
#
_symmetry.space_group_name_H-M   'P 1'
#
loop_
_entity.id
_entity.type
_entity.pdbx_description
1 polymer ?
#
loop_
_entity_poly.entity_id
_entity_poly.type
_entity_poly.pdbx_seq_one_letter_code
_entity_poly.pdbx_strand_id
1 'polypeptide(L)'
;MNISRLFSSSVVRHNRLADLRHKLRKSSKSTNFYSESDLGSNSEVHVVRQFRRLVPEQLSRDTTAWEQLNAEKDLRELPEVPEQLTADSLDEYISELNRVKTRKFEDYPEFISTAFDKIVQSGLLREISKYNPILQYYSIAHDYGSIKKTMALLNERKIYPTTDSFNYILGPMRTASHRKKYTVITMYLKQMEIYNQRLNLSTCYILFECLDRQRKPVYEYLVENRCSLDPILPAVLRYRYEVEKSSFETLVEELRSKKPAFRSNPKVVAELVNILLMENNPDKAWEFAYESLEEGLDELPPAVLVHFVAYFAKNNQFYNAVAMINAFQNFFLGRKVHKVYQILALEMLNRPNSENWSMLTRRFCLDAKTSFNKTFLTTQELSKIAEKAHSYGYSDFVPDKLSIDEYDKTAELFNRLQWPNHHHPLFALEANTPMFQQAAAIFAC
;
A
#
# COMPACT_ATOMS: atom_id res chain seq x y z
N MET A 1 56.38 -45.42 -12.01
CA MET A 1 55.29 -45.35 -11.01
C MET A 1 55.50 -44.06 -10.23
N ASN A 2 54.46 -43.23 -10.16
CA ASN A 2 54.52 -41.78 -10.00
C ASN A 2 54.69 -41.29 -8.55
N ILE A 3 55.72 -40.47 -8.35
CA ILE A 3 55.80 -39.47 -7.28
C ILE A 3 55.14 -38.20 -7.83
N SER A 4 53.83 -38.00 -7.60
CA SER A 4 53.13 -36.72 -7.87
C SER A 4 51.66 -36.75 -7.43
N ARG A 5 51.38 -36.85 -6.12
CA ARG A 5 50.02 -36.65 -5.57
C ARG A 5 50.00 -35.96 -4.20
N LEU A 6 50.82 -34.91 -4.01
CA LEU A 6 50.78 -34.09 -2.78
C LEU A 6 50.68 -32.57 -3.00
N PHE A 7 50.38 -32.11 -4.22
CA PHE A 7 50.12 -30.70 -4.48
C PHE A 7 48.96 -30.51 -5.46
N SER A 8 47.71 -30.63 -4.99
CA SER A 8 46.55 -30.28 -5.84
C SER A 8 45.37 -29.61 -5.14
N SER A 9 45.33 -29.46 -3.81
CA SER A 9 44.22 -28.77 -3.14
C SER A 9 44.49 -27.28 -2.87
N SER A 10 45.74 -26.88 -2.59
CA SER A 10 46.11 -25.47 -2.36
C SER A 10 46.23 -24.67 -3.66
N VAL A 11 46.77 -25.30 -4.72
CA VAL A 11 46.89 -24.69 -6.06
C VAL A 11 45.53 -24.48 -6.72
N VAL A 12 44.55 -25.37 -6.48
CA VAL A 12 43.15 -25.19 -6.94
C VAL A 12 42.45 -24.06 -6.19
N ARG A 13 42.81 -23.80 -4.92
CA ARG A 13 42.32 -22.66 -4.13
C ARG A 13 42.92 -21.32 -4.59
N HIS A 14 44.21 -21.28 -4.91
CA HIS A 14 44.88 -20.09 -5.46
C HIS A 14 44.43 -19.77 -6.89
N ASN A 15 44.22 -20.78 -7.74
CA ASN A 15 43.70 -20.60 -9.10
C ASN A 15 42.24 -20.13 -9.12
N ARG A 16 41.41 -20.53 -8.15
CA ARG A 16 40.02 -20.02 -8.00
C ARG A 16 39.96 -18.55 -7.60
N LEU A 17 40.93 -18.03 -6.84
CA LEU A 17 41.04 -16.61 -6.49
C LEU A 17 41.61 -15.76 -7.65
N ALA A 18 42.55 -16.31 -8.43
CA ALA A 18 43.04 -15.69 -9.66
C ALA A 18 41.94 -15.64 -10.76
N ASP A 19 41.13 -16.70 -10.89
CA ASP A 19 39.95 -16.74 -11.77
C ASP A 19 38.84 -15.77 -11.34
N LEU A 20 38.67 -15.54 -10.03
CA LEU A 20 37.71 -14.56 -9.51
C LEU A 20 38.08 -13.13 -9.96
N ARG A 21 39.38 -12.81 -9.97
CA ARG A 21 39.90 -11.50 -10.42
C ARG A 21 39.74 -11.30 -11.93
N HIS A 22 39.78 -12.37 -12.72
CA HIS A 22 39.52 -12.31 -14.17
C HIS A 22 38.02 -12.28 -14.51
N LYS A 23 37.17 -12.97 -13.72
CA LYS A 23 35.70 -12.94 -13.84
C LYS A 23 35.06 -11.63 -13.40
N LEU A 24 35.74 -10.84 -12.56
CA LEU A 24 35.31 -9.50 -12.12
C LEU A 24 35.43 -8.40 -13.19
N ARG A 25 35.77 -8.72 -14.45
CA ARG A 25 35.84 -7.75 -15.57
C ARG A 25 34.97 -8.05 -16.80
N LYS A 26 33.91 -8.86 -16.66
CA LYS A 26 32.80 -8.88 -17.64
C LYS A 26 31.45 -8.74 -16.93
N SER A 27 31.22 -7.55 -16.40
CA SER A 27 29.88 -7.03 -16.14
C SER A 27 29.43 -6.28 -17.39
N SER A 28 28.62 -6.91 -18.24
CA SER A 28 27.30 -6.39 -18.63
C SER A 28 26.68 -7.24 -19.75
N LYS A 29 25.36 -7.42 -19.63
CA LYS A 29 24.38 -7.69 -20.69
C LYS A 29 24.41 -9.06 -21.36
N SER A 30 23.77 -10.04 -20.73
CA SER A 30 22.55 -10.71 -21.26
C SER A 30 22.27 -12.03 -20.52
N THR A 31 21.58 -11.93 -19.38
CA THR A 31 20.70 -13.02 -18.93
C THR A 31 19.29 -12.49 -19.04
N ASN A 32 18.50 -13.04 -19.97
CA ASN A 32 17.10 -12.67 -20.19
C ASN A 32 16.23 -13.22 -19.05
N PHE A 33 16.40 -12.68 -17.85
CA PHE A 33 15.30 -12.59 -16.89
C PHE A 33 14.41 -11.36 -17.22
N TYR A 34 14.91 -10.47 -18.09
CA TYR A 34 14.25 -9.26 -18.59
C TYR A 34 14.76 -8.96 -20.01
N SER A 35 13.87 -8.96 -21.00
CA SER A 35 14.10 -8.24 -22.24
C SER A 35 13.17 -7.02 -22.25
N GLU A 36 13.66 -5.83 -22.67
CA GLU A 36 12.77 -4.67 -22.86
C GLU A 36 11.68 -4.95 -23.91
N SER A 37 11.90 -5.93 -24.78
CA SER A 37 10.93 -6.49 -25.72
C SER A 37 9.79 -7.29 -25.05
N ASP A 38 9.91 -7.72 -23.79
CA ASP A 38 8.85 -8.42 -23.04
C ASP A 38 7.93 -7.48 -22.25
N LEU A 39 8.25 -6.18 -22.22
CA LEU A 39 7.40 -5.14 -21.63
C LEU A 39 6.15 -4.96 -22.50
N GLY A 40 5.16 -5.84 -22.29
CA GLY A 40 3.82 -5.66 -22.85
C GLY A 40 3.20 -4.33 -22.40
N SER A 41 2.09 -3.95 -23.05
CA SER A 41 1.35 -2.76 -22.66
C SER A 41 0.94 -2.81 -21.18
N ASN A 42 1.03 -1.68 -20.48
CA ASN A 42 0.58 -1.56 -19.09
C ASN A 42 -0.95 -1.61 -19.05
N SER A 43 -1.50 -2.81 -19.14
CA SER A 43 -2.91 -3.05 -19.47
C SER A 43 -3.50 -4.19 -18.65
N GLU A 44 -4.61 -3.92 -17.97
CA GLU A 44 -5.39 -4.93 -17.26
C GLU A 44 -5.87 -6.08 -18.16
N VAL A 45 -6.17 -5.80 -19.43
CA VAL A 45 -6.59 -6.83 -20.41
C VAL A 45 -5.52 -7.90 -20.58
N HIS A 46 -4.24 -7.51 -20.54
CA HIS A 46 -3.13 -8.46 -20.63
C HIS A 46 -2.99 -9.29 -19.36
N VAL A 47 -3.21 -8.69 -18.19
CA VAL A 47 -3.25 -9.41 -16.91
C VAL A 47 -4.37 -10.46 -16.95
N VAL A 48 -5.58 -10.09 -17.38
CA VAL A 48 -6.72 -11.02 -17.50
C VAL A 48 -6.45 -12.14 -18.51
N ARG A 49 -5.78 -11.83 -19.63
CA ARG A 49 -5.37 -12.85 -20.61
C ARG A 49 -4.43 -13.89 -19.98
N GLN A 50 -3.46 -13.45 -19.18
CA GLN A 50 -2.56 -14.37 -18.46
C GLN A 50 -3.28 -15.13 -17.35
N PHE A 51 -4.17 -14.46 -16.61
CA PHE A 51 -5.03 -15.09 -15.62
C PHE A 51 -5.77 -16.30 -16.22
N ARG A 52 -6.46 -16.12 -17.35
CA ARG A 52 -7.20 -17.20 -18.03
C ARG A 52 -6.35 -18.39 -18.46
N ARG A 53 -5.04 -18.22 -18.67
CA ARG A 53 -4.11 -19.30 -19.04
C ARG A 53 -3.61 -20.09 -17.83
N LEU A 54 -3.56 -19.43 -16.67
CA LEU A 54 -2.90 -19.95 -15.47
C LEU A 54 -3.89 -20.47 -14.42
N VAL A 55 -5.16 -20.07 -14.50
CA VAL A 55 -6.20 -20.61 -13.61
C VAL A 55 -6.31 -22.13 -13.77
N PRO A 56 -6.36 -22.90 -12.67
CA PRO A 56 -6.66 -24.32 -12.71
C PRO A 56 -8.15 -24.55 -13.02
N GLU A 57 -8.52 -25.78 -13.40
CA GLU A 57 -9.93 -26.15 -13.57
C GLU A 57 -10.70 -26.12 -12.25
N GLN A 58 -10.04 -26.54 -11.16
CA GLN A 58 -10.58 -26.51 -9.81
C GLN A 58 -9.65 -25.71 -8.88
N LEU A 59 -10.20 -24.70 -8.20
CA LEU A 59 -9.45 -23.88 -7.25
C LEU A 59 -9.55 -24.47 -5.84
N SER A 60 -8.40 -24.65 -5.18
CA SER A 60 -8.37 -24.94 -3.74
C SER A 60 -9.01 -23.79 -2.96
N ARG A 61 -9.79 -24.12 -1.92
CA ARG A 61 -10.45 -23.14 -1.05
C ARG A 61 -9.63 -22.77 0.19
N ASP A 62 -8.38 -23.22 0.25
CA ASP A 62 -7.46 -22.93 1.36
C ASP A 62 -7.05 -21.46 1.41
N THR A 63 -7.33 -20.82 2.55
CA THR A 63 -7.00 -19.41 2.84
C THR A 63 -5.68 -19.24 3.61
N THR A 64 -5.00 -20.32 4.00
CA THR A 64 -3.79 -20.27 4.83
C THR A 64 -2.69 -19.38 4.24
N ALA A 65 -2.41 -19.52 2.94
CA ALA A 65 -1.41 -18.68 2.27
C ALA A 65 -1.81 -17.19 2.23
N TRP A 66 -3.11 -16.90 2.18
CA TRP A 66 -3.62 -15.52 2.21
C TRP A 66 -3.46 -14.92 3.60
N GLU A 67 -3.76 -15.69 4.64
CA GLU A 67 -3.60 -15.30 6.03
C GLU A 67 -2.13 -15.02 6.36
N GLN A 68 -1.21 -15.88 5.92
CA GLN A 68 0.23 -15.67 6.07
C GLN A 68 0.73 -14.40 5.37
N LEU A 69 0.28 -14.16 4.13
CA LEU A 69 0.66 -12.97 3.36
C LEU A 69 0.21 -11.66 4.05
N ASN A 70 -0.90 -11.70 4.78
CA ASN A 70 -1.51 -10.55 5.44
C ASN A 70 -1.31 -10.53 6.96
N ALA A 71 -0.46 -11.40 7.50
CA ALA A 71 -0.13 -11.43 8.92
C ALA A 71 0.42 -10.07 9.37
N GLU A 72 -0.05 -9.60 10.53
CA GLU A 72 0.34 -8.30 11.03
C GLU A 72 1.82 -8.29 11.45
N LYS A 73 2.51 -7.21 11.10
CA LYS A 73 3.84 -6.91 11.64
C LYS A 73 3.64 -6.32 13.03
N ASP A 74 4.18 -6.95 14.05
CA ASP A 74 3.92 -6.61 15.45
C ASP A 74 5.16 -6.11 16.21
N LEU A 75 6.36 -6.56 15.84
CA LEU A 75 7.62 -6.24 16.52
C LEU A 75 8.04 -4.77 16.34
N ARG A 76 8.42 -4.14 17.47
CA ARG A 76 8.88 -2.74 17.53
C ARG A 76 10.41 -2.61 17.56
N GLU A 77 11.10 -3.64 18.00
CA GLU A 77 12.55 -3.69 18.15
C GLU A 77 13.15 -4.61 17.11
N LEU A 78 14.42 -4.38 16.76
CA LEU A 78 15.17 -5.30 15.91
C LEU A 78 15.50 -6.55 16.74
N PRO A 79 15.28 -7.77 16.20
CA PRO A 79 15.74 -8.98 16.86
C PRO A 79 17.27 -8.98 16.96
N GLU A 80 17.79 -9.57 18.04
CA GLU A 80 19.22 -9.78 18.18
C GLU A 80 19.72 -10.79 17.15
N VAL A 81 20.93 -10.58 16.64
CA VAL A 81 21.56 -11.55 15.76
C VAL A 81 21.87 -12.80 16.59
N PRO A 82 21.45 -14.02 16.17
CA PRO A 82 21.74 -15.24 16.91
C PRO A 82 23.24 -15.42 17.14
N GLU A 83 23.64 -15.72 18.38
CA GLU A 83 25.05 -15.97 18.73
C GLU A 83 25.63 -17.17 17.97
N GLN A 84 24.78 -18.17 17.67
CA GLN A 84 25.12 -19.33 16.86
C GLN A 84 24.16 -19.42 15.66
N LEU A 85 24.72 -19.44 14.45
CA LEU A 85 23.97 -19.58 13.20
C LEU A 85 23.77 -21.06 12.85
N THR A 86 22.70 -21.65 13.40
CA THR A 86 22.11 -22.93 12.94
C THR A 86 21.02 -22.67 11.89
N ALA A 87 20.55 -23.72 11.20
CA ALA A 87 19.43 -23.58 10.25
C ALA A 87 18.17 -23.05 10.95
N ASP A 88 17.81 -23.61 12.10
CA ASP A 88 16.61 -23.21 12.84
C ASP A 88 16.72 -21.77 13.36
N SER A 89 17.86 -21.38 13.93
CA SER A 89 18.09 -20.01 14.41
C SER A 89 18.06 -18.97 13.29
N LEU A 90 18.52 -19.33 12.08
CA LEU A 90 18.49 -18.45 10.93
C LEU A 90 17.05 -18.26 10.43
N ASP A 91 16.26 -19.34 10.42
CA ASP A 91 14.87 -19.31 10.00
C ASP A 91 14.00 -18.48 10.95
N GLU A 92 14.21 -18.65 12.26
CA GLU A 92 13.58 -17.82 13.30
C GLU A 92 13.95 -16.35 13.11
N TYR A 93 15.24 -16.04 12.95
CA TYR A 93 15.71 -14.67 12.74
C TYR A 93 15.12 -14.02 11.48
N ILE A 94 14.99 -14.76 10.36
CA ILE A 94 14.33 -14.25 9.14
C ILE A 94 12.84 -13.93 9.38
N SER A 95 12.17 -14.79 10.15
CA SER A 95 10.76 -14.61 10.52
C SER A 95 10.58 -13.37 11.38
N GLU A 96 11.42 -13.20 12.41
CA GLU A 96 11.40 -12.03 13.29
C GLU A 96 11.69 -10.73 12.53
N LEU A 97 12.73 -10.70 11.69
CA LEU A 97 13.04 -9.53 10.87
C LEU A 97 11.85 -9.11 9.99
N ASN A 98 11.05 -10.06 9.48
CA ASN A 98 9.88 -9.75 8.67
C ASN A 98 8.70 -9.16 9.47
N ARG A 99 8.62 -9.45 10.76
CA ARG A 99 7.62 -8.91 11.70
C ARG A 99 7.95 -7.50 12.19
N VAL A 100 9.16 -6.99 11.95
CA VAL A 100 9.57 -5.65 12.40
C VAL A 100 8.77 -4.53 11.69
N LYS A 101 8.28 -3.57 12.47
CA LYS A 101 7.57 -2.36 12.01
C LYS A 101 8.53 -1.32 11.42
N THR A 102 8.95 -1.52 10.18
CA THR A 102 9.91 -0.65 9.48
C THR A 102 9.44 0.77 9.19
N ARG A 103 8.12 1.02 9.13
CA ARG A 103 7.58 2.36 8.82
C ARG A 103 7.81 3.39 9.93
N LYS A 104 8.08 2.96 11.17
CA LYS A 104 8.19 3.84 12.34
C LYS A 104 9.62 4.28 12.67
N PHE A 105 10.64 3.60 12.13
CA PHE A 105 12.03 3.80 12.51
C PHE A 105 12.89 3.98 11.25
N GLU A 106 13.69 5.05 11.18
CA GLU A 106 14.35 5.44 9.92
C GLU A 106 15.47 4.48 9.49
N ASP A 107 16.20 3.92 10.45
CA ASP A 107 17.39 3.09 10.18
C ASP A 107 17.06 1.61 9.95
N TYR A 108 15.89 1.16 10.43
CA TYR A 108 15.49 -0.24 10.37
C TYR A 108 15.39 -0.78 8.93
N PRO A 109 14.82 -0.06 7.94
CA PRO A 109 14.79 -0.54 6.57
C PRO A 109 16.17 -0.86 5.99
N GLU A 110 17.17 -0.01 6.24
CA GLU A 110 18.52 -0.20 5.72
C GLU A 110 19.22 -1.38 6.41
N PHE A 111 19.07 -1.48 7.73
CA PHE A 111 19.59 -2.61 8.50
C PHE A 111 19.01 -3.93 8.01
N ILE A 112 17.68 -4.04 7.92
CA ILE A 112 16.99 -5.27 7.52
C ILE A 112 17.34 -5.63 6.07
N SER A 113 17.40 -4.64 5.17
CA SER A 113 17.83 -4.87 3.78
C SER A 113 19.24 -5.45 3.72
N THR A 114 20.17 -4.87 4.50
CA THR A 114 21.56 -5.34 4.57
C THR A 114 21.66 -6.75 5.17
N ALA A 115 20.85 -7.05 6.19
CA ALA A 115 20.80 -8.37 6.81
C ALA A 115 20.31 -9.42 5.80
N PHE A 116 19.21 -9.15 5.09
CA PHE A 116 18.69 -10.06 4.08
C PHE A 116 19.65 -10.24 2.89
N ASP A 117 20.32 -9.19 2.44
CA ASP A 117 21.33 -9.31 1.39
C ASP A 117 22.46 -10.27 1.80
N LYS A 118 22.96 -10.15 3.03
CA LYS A 118 23.99 -11.05 3.58
C LYS A 118 23.50 -12.49 3.70
N ILE A 119 22.27 -12.69 4.20
CA ILE A 119 21.65 -14.01 4.34
C ILE A 119 21.51 -14.68 2.96
N VAL A 120 20.97 -13.96 1.96
CA VAL A 120 20.79 -14.48 0.60
C VAL A 120 22.14 -14.82 -0.02
N GLN A 121 23.16 -13.96 0.12
CA GLN A 121 24.49 -14.20 -0.44
C GLN A 121 25.24 -15.35 0.23
N SER A 122 25.00 -15.63 1.51
CA SER A 122 25.68 -16.68 2.27
C SER A 122 25.54 -18.09 1.66
N GLY A 123 24.45 -18.35 0.94
CA GLY A 123 24.15 -19.69 0.41
C GLY A 123 23.68 -20.70 1.45
N LEU A 124 23.36 -20.24 2.67
CA LEU A 124 22.89 -21.11 3.76
C LEU A 124 21.45 -21.59 3.57
N LEU A 125 20.61 -20.78 2.91
CA LEU A 125 19.20 -21.11 2.67
C LEU A 125 19.05 -22.14 1.55
N ARG A 126 18.45 -23.30 1.88
CA ARG A 126 18.23 -24.41 0.95
C ARG A 126 16.79 -24.54 0.44
N GLU A 127 15.82 -24.02 1.18
CA GLU A 127 14.40 -24.19 0.89
C GLU A 127 13.76 -22.88 0.44
N ILE A 128 12.88 -22.94 -0.57
CA ILE A 128 12.17 -21.77 -1.11
C ILE A 128 11.29 -21.07 -0.05
N SER A 129 10.75 -21.84 0.90
CA SER A 129 9.96 -21.34 2.03
C SER A 129 10.69 -20.26 2.84
N LYS A 130 12.03 -20.33 2.92
CA LYS A 130 12.87 -19.38 3.68
C LYS A 130 13.22 -18.12 2.89
N TYR A 131 13.18 -18.19 1.56
CA TYR A 131 13.36 -17.00 0.70
C TYR A 131 12.06 -16.20 0.57
N ASN A 132 10.90 -16.83 0.73
CA ASN A 132 9.60 -16.19 0.56
C ASN A 132 9.41 -14.95 1.46
N PRO A 133 9.71 -14.97 2.77
CA PRO A 133 9.66 -13.77 3.61
C PRO A 133 10.64 -12.68 3.15
N ILE A 134 11.82 -13.05 2.66
CA ILE A 134 12.81 -12.09 2.13
C ILE A 134 12.29 -11.41 0.86
N LEU A 135 11.69 -12.18 -0.06
CA LEU A 135 11.04 -11.66 -1.26
C LEU A 135 9.86 -10.74 -0.91
N GLN A 136 9.09 -11.07 0.13
CA GLN A 136 8.03 -10.22 0.66
C GLN A 136 8.58 -8.87 1.13
N TYR A 137 9.68 -8.88 1.89
CA TYR A 137 10.32 -7.67 2.37
C TYR A 137 10.72 -6.73 1.23
N TYR A 138 11.50 -7.23 0.26
CA TYR A 138 11.92 -6.41 -0.88
C TYR A 138 10.73 -5.92 -1.71
N SER A 139 9.67 -6.73 -1.83
CA SER A 139 8.44 -6.35 -2.53
C SER A 139 7.66 -5.25 -1.83
N ILE A 140 7.58 -5.28 -0.49
CA ILE A 140 7.00 -4.20 0.31
C ILE A 140 7.84 -2.93 0.20
N ALA A 141 9.17 -3.06 0.16
CA ALA A 141 10.11 -1.95 -0.04
C ALA A 141 10.15 -1.45 -1.49
N HIS A 142 9.44 -2.10 -2.42
CA HIS A 142 9.49 -1.86 -3.86
C HIS A 142 10.91 -1.95 -4.46
N ASP A 143 11.80 -2.75 -3.84
CA ASP A 143 13.15 -3.01 -4.33
C ASP A 143 13.16 -4.14 -5.37
N TYR A 144 12.69 -3.82 -6.58
CA TYR A 144 12.69 -4.75 -7.71
C TYR A 144 14.10 -5.20 -8.12
N GLY A 145 15.14 -4.44 -7.78
CA GLY A 145 16.53 -4.81 -8.02
C GLY A 145 16.94 -6.00 -7.17
N SER A 146 16.62 -5.97 -5.88
CA SER A 146 16.93 -7.06 -4.94
C SER A 146 16.04 -8.28 -5.15
N ILE A 147 14.77 -8.11 -5.55
CA ILE A 147 13.92 -9.22 -6.01
C ILE A 147 14.57 -9.93 -7.20
N LYS A 148 14.97 -9.17 -8.23
CA LYS A 148 15.64 -9.72 -9.42
C LYS A 148 16.91 -10.50 -9.07
N LYS A 149 17.77 -9.93 -8.22
CA LYS A 149 19.02 -10.58 -7.78
C LYS A 149 18.73 -11.88 -7.02
N THR A 150 17.77 -11.85 -6.11
CA THR A 150 17.36 -13.02 -5.31
C THR A 150 16.81 -14.13 -6.20
N MET A 151 15.93 -13.80 -7.15
CA MET A 151 15.37 -14.77 -8.11
C MET A 151 16.44 -15.37 -9.03
N ALA A 152 17.42 -14.58 -9.46
CA ALA A 152 18.55 -15.08 -10.24
C ALA A 152 19.41 -16.08 -9.43
N LEU A 153 19.71 -15.75 -8.16
CA LEU A 153 20.47 -16.63 -7.27
C LEU A 153 19.71 -17.93 -6.97
N LEU A 154 18.39 -17.87 -6.78
CA LEU A 154 17.53 -19.05 -6.63
C LEU A 154 17.69 -19.99 -7.83
N ASN A 155 17.61 -19.44 -9.04
CA ASN A 155 17.78 -20.22 -10.27
C ASN A 155 19.19 -20.83 -10.41
N GLU A 156 20.24 -20.06 -10.09
CA GLU A 156 21.63 -20.57 -10.06
C GLU A 156 21.80 -21.73 -9.07
N ARG A 157 21.08 -21.67 -7.94
CA ARG A 157 21.06 -22.71 -6.90
C ARG A 157 20.09 -23.85 -7.18
N LYS A 158 19.37 -23.82 -8.32
CA LYS A 158 18.32 -24.78 -8.69
C LYS A 158 17.19 -24.87 -7.65
N ILE A 159 16.93 -23.76 -6.96
CA ILE A 159 15.76 -23.59 -6.08
C ILE A 159 14.72 -22.83 -6.90
N TYR A 160 13.59 -23.47 -7.18
CA TYR A 160 12.60 -22.89 -8.08
C TYR A 160 11.49 -22.16 -7.31
N PRO A 161 11.08 -20.95 -7.77
CA PRO A 161 9.97 -20.23 -7.18
C PRO A 161 8.65 -21.00 -7.29
N THR A 162 7.84 -20.95 -6.24
CA THR A 162 6.49 -21.53 -6.22
C THR A 162 5.43 -20.44 -6.39
N THR A 163 4.16 -20.83 -6.56
CA THR A 163 3.02 -19.89 -6.51
C THR A 163 3.07 -18.96 -5.29
N ASP A 164 3.48 -19.46 -4.13
CA ASP A 164 3.61 -18.62 -2.92
C ASP A 164 4.73 -17.59 -3.04
N SER A 165 5.88 -17.94 -3.63
CA SER A 165 6.94 -16.97 -3.91
C SER A 165 6.43 -15.81 -4.76
N PHE A 166 5.63 -16.10 -5.79
CA PHE A 166 5.00 -15.07 -6.61
C PHE A 166 3.93 -14.28 -5.86
N ASN A 167 3.15 -14.91 -4.98
CA ASN A 167 2.18 -14.20 -4.13
C ASN A 167 2.86 -13.21 -3.16
N TYR A 168 4.01 -13.56 -2.59
CA TYR A 168 4.81 -12.65 -1.77
C TYR A 168 5.33 -11.45 -2.57
N ILE A 169 5.60 -11.63 -3.86
CA ILE A 169 6.02 -10.56 -4.76
C ILE A 169 4.85 -9.69 -5.22
N LEU A 170 3.72 -10.32 -5.57
CA LEU A 170 2.55 -9.64 -6.11
C LEU A 170 1.69 -8.99 -5.03
N GLY A 171 1.67 -9.52 -3.80
CA GLY A 171 0.84 -9.04 -2.70
C GLY A 171 0.94 -7.53 -2.45
N PRO A 172 2.15 -6.94 -2.39
CA PRO A 172 2.33 -5.49 -2.24
C PRO A 172 1.82 -4.64 -3.41
N MET A 173 1.59 -5.22 -4.59
CA MET A 173 1.07 -4.48 -5.77
C MET A 173 -0.36 -3.98 -5.55
N ARG A 174 -1.11 -4.60 -4.64
CA ARG A 174 -2.49 -4.19 -4.30
C ARG A 174 -2.56 -2.73 -3.88
N THR A 175 -1.58 -2.29 -3.10
CA THR A 175 -1.51 -0.92 -2.55
C THR A 175 -0.52 -0.01 -3.27
N ALA A 176 0.21 -0.52 -4.27
CA ALA A 176 1.27 0.23 -4.95
C ALA A 176 0.73 1.16 -6.04
N SER A 177 1.07 2.45 -5.95
CA SER A 177 0.84 3.45 -7.01
C SER A 177 1.96 3.41 -8.06
N HIS A 178 2.19 2.26 -8.70
CA HIS A 178 3.28 2.07 -9.65
C HIS A 178 2.84 2.33 -11.10
N ARG A 179 3.52 3.24 -11.82
CA ARG A 179 3.18 3.60 -13.22
C ARG A 179 3.13 2.39 -14.17
N LYS A 180 3.91 1.34 -13.89
CA LYS A 180 3.94 0.10 -14.68
C LYS A 180 3.36 -1.11 -13.93
N LYS A 181 2.44 -0.90 -12.99
CA LYS A 181 1.85 -1.94 -12.12
C LYS A 181 1.42 -3.18 -12.93
N TYR A 182 0.61 -3.01 -13.98
CA TYR A 182 0.08 -4.13 -14.75
C TYR A 182 1.12 -4.83 -15.63
N THR A 183 2.12 -4.08 -16.12
CA THR A 183 3.27 -4.68 -16.81
C THR A 183 4.04 -5.61 -15.88
N VAL A 184 4.30 -5.18 -14.63
CA VAL A 184 5.00 -5.99 -13.62
C VAL A 184 4.18 -7.21 -13.23
N ILE A 185 2.88 -7.06 -13.01
CA ILE A 185 1.98 -8.19 -12.73
C ILE A 185 2.01 -9.20 -13.88
N THR A 186 1.82 -8.74 -15.12
CA THR A 186 1.83 -9.60 -16.31
C THR A 186 3.16 -10.34 -16.47
N MET A 187 4.28 -9.68 -16.16
CA MET A 187 5.61 -10.30 -16.19
C MET A 187 5.70 -11.46 -15.19
N TYR A 188 5.29 -11.27 -13.94
CA TYR A 188 5.33 -12.35 -12.95
C TYR A 188 4.36 -13.49 -13.28
N LEU A 189 3.19 -13.20 -13.85
CA LEU A 189 2.29 -14.25 -14.35
C LEU A 189 2.93 -15.05 -15.49
N LYS A 190 3.62 -14.40 -16.46
CA LYS A 190 4.39 -15.12 -17.48
C LYS A 190 5.50 -15.99 -16.87
N GLN A 191 6.17 -15.50 -15.82
CA GLN A 191 7.18 -16.30 -15.13
C GLN A 191 6.57 -17.52 -14.43
N MET A 192 5.39 -17.37 -13.80
CA MET A 192 4.64 -18.51 -13.27
C MET A 192 4.40 -19.56 -14.35
N GLU A 193 3.99 -19.16 -15.55
CA GLU A 193 3.80 -20.06 -16.71
C GLU A 193 5.10 -20.82 -17.03
N ILE A 194 6.24 -20.11 -17.13
CA ILE A 194 7.56 -20.70 -17.42
C ILE A 194 7.98 -21.71 -16.35
N TYR A 195 7.68 -21.44 -15.08
CA TYR A 195 7.97 -22.35 -13.96
C TYR A 195 6.88 -23.40 -13.73
N ASN A 196 5.93 -23.56 -14.67
CA ASN A 196 4.79 -24.48 -14.57
C ASN A 196 3.97 -24.30 -13.28
N GLN A 197 3.89 -23.08 -12.75
CA GLN A 197 3.09 -22.74 -11.59
C GLN A 197 1.66 -22.37 -12.01
N ARG A 198 0.68 -22.74 -11.19
CA ARG A 198 -0.74 -22.41 -11.38
C ARG A 198 -1.18 -21.38 -10.34
N LEU A 199 -2.27 -20.66 -10.63
CA LEU A 199 -2.84 -19.71 -9.68
C LEU A 199 -3.49 -20.46 -8.52
N ASN A 200 -3.28 -19.97 -7.30
CA ASN A 200 -4.05 -20.40 -6.13
C ASN A 200 -5.03 -19.29 -5.69
N LEU A 201 -5.83 -19.57 -4.67
CA LEU A 201 -6.84 -18.64 -4.15
C LEU A 201 -6.25 -17.28 -3.77
N SER A 202 -5.07 -17.28 -3.13
CA SER A 202 -4.36 -16.05 -2.77
C SER A 202 -4.00 -15.23 -4.01
N THR A 203 -3.52 -15.88 -5.09
CA THR A 203 -3.24 -15.16 -6.34
C THR A 203 -4.51 -14.54 -6.93
N CYS A 204 -5.64 -15.25 -6.91
CA CYS A 204 -6.91 -14.73 -7.39
C CYS A 204 -7.36 -13.50 -6.58
N TYR A 205 -7.27 -13.55 -5.24
CA TYR A 205 -7.55 -12.39 -4.39
C TYR A 205 -6.63 -11.20 -4.68
N ILE A 206 -5.32 -11.43 -4.82
CA ILE A 206 -4.35 -10.38 -5.17
C ILE A 206 -4.72 -9.72 -6.49
N LEU A 207 -5.01 -10.52 -7.53
CA LEU A 207 -5.37 -10.01 -8.85
C LEU A 207 -6.69 -9.23 -8.82
N PHE A 208 -7.69 -9.74 -8.10
CA PHE A 208 -8.96 -9.05 -7.93
C PHE A 208 -8.76 -7.66 -7.29
N GLU A 209 -7.98 -7.55 -6.22
CA GLU A 209 -7.68 -6.26 -5.59
C GLU A 209 -6.75 -5.35 -6.43
N CYS A 210 -5.99 -5.91 -7.37
CA CYS A 210 -5.04 -5.15 -8.20
C CYS A 210 -5.64 -4.53 -9.46
N LEU A 211 -6.53 -5.24 -10.14
CA LEU A 211 -7.25 -4.77 -11.32
C LEU A 211 -8.22 -3.67 -10.88
N ASP A 212 -8.65 -2.73 -11.73
CA ASP A 212 -9.70 -1.77 -11.36
C ASP A 212 -10.94 -1.97 -12.24
N ARG A 213 -10.76 -2.07 -13.56
CA ARG A 213 -11.85 -2.15 -14.53
C ARG A 213 -12.16 -3.57 -15.00
N GLN A 214 -11.18 -4.46 -14.96
CA GLN A 214 -11.26 -5.82 -15.51
C GLN A 214 -11.32 -6.89 -14.41
N ARG A 215 -11.87 -6.56 -13.23
CA ARG A 215 -12.02 -7.48 -12.09
C ARG A 215 -13.03 -8.61 -12.34
N LYS A 216 -14.05 -8.38 -13.19
CA LYS A 216 -15.19 -9.29 -13.39
C LYS A 216 -14.81 -10.75 -13.69
N PRO A 217 -13.88 -11.07 -14.62
CA PRO A 217 -13.51 -12.46 -14.89
C PRO A 217 -12.88 -13.19 -13.69
N VAL A 218 -12.19 -12.46 -12.81
CA VAL A 218 -11.62 -13.04 -11.59
C VAL A 218 -12.72 -13.30 -10.56
N TYR A 219 -13.67 -12.37 -10.43
CA TYR A 219 -14.83 -12.51 -9.56
C TYR A 219 -15.72 -13.69 -9.96
N GLU A 220 -16.10 -13.80 -11.23
CA GLU A 220 -16.91 -14.90 -11.75
C GLU A 220 -16.25 -16.25 -11.47
N TYR A 221 -14.95 -16.37 -11.73
CA TYR A 221 -14.19 -17.58 -11.43
C TYR A 221 -14.18 -17.96 -9.94
N LEU A 222 -14.06 -16.98 -9.03
CA LEU A 222 -14.14 -17.22 -7.58
C LEU A 222 -15.55 -17.68 -7.15
N VAL A 223 -16.60 -17.08 -7.73
CA VAL A 223 -18.00 -17.45 -7.45
C VAL A 223 -18.31 -18.85 -7.97
N GLU A 224 -17.92 -19.17 -9.21
CA GLU A 224 -18.09 -20.49 -9.84
C GLU A 224 -17.43 -21.60 -9.01
N ASN A 225 -16.24 -21.34 -8.45
CA ASN A 225 -15.51 -22.28 -7.59
C ASN A 225 -16.03 -22.32 -6.14
N ARG A 226 -17.04 -21.50 -5.80
CA ARG A 226 -17.61 -21.33 -4.45
C ARG A 226 -16.54 -20.99 -3.41
N CYS A 227 -15.62 -20.12 -3.77
CA CYS A 227 -14.61 -19.62 -2.86
C CYS A 227 -15.24 -18.61 -1.90
N SER A 228 -14.74 -18.55 -0.65
CA SER A 228 -15.12 -17.47 0.26
C SER A 228 -14.68 -16.13 -0.34
N LEU A 229 -15.51 -15.09 -0.21
CA LEU A 229 -15.15 -13.73 -0.62
C LEU A 229 -14.84 -12.85 0.60
N ASP A 230 -14.93 -13.42 1.79
CA ASP A 230 -14.76 -12.75 3.06
C ASP A 230 -13.41 -12.04 3.21
N PRO A 231 -12.27 -12.65 2.81
CA PRO A 231 -10.97 -12.03 3.01
C PRO A 231 -10.75 -10.76 2.16
N ILE A 232 -11.53 -10.59 1.09
CA ILE A 232 -11.49 -9.45 0.16
C ILE A 232 -12.83 -8.70 0.12
N LEU A 233 -13.67 -8.84 1.15
CA LEU A 233 -15.03 -8.33 1.16
C LEU A 233 -15.14 -6.83 0.84
N PRO A 234 -14.28 -5.93 1.36
CA PRO A 234 -14.32 -4.51 0.98
C PRO A 234 -14.17 -4.31 -0.54
N ALA A 235 -13.20 -4.97 -1.16
CA ALA A 235 -13.00 -4.88 -2.61
C ALA A 235 -14.19 -5.44 -3.40
N VAL A 236 -14.85 -6.49 -2.87
CA VAL A 236 -16.06 -7.07 -3.46
C VAL A 236 -17.24 -6.10 -3.37
N LEU A 237 -17.49 -5.48 -2.21
CA LEU A 237 -18.55 -4.49 -2.04
C LEU A 237 -18.38 -3.33 -3.02
N ARG A 238 -17.15 -2.82 -3.13
CA ARG A 238 -16.82 -1.77 -4.08
C ARG A 238 -17.06 -2.19 -5.53
N TYR A 239 -16.63 -3.39 -5.92
CA TYR A 239 -16.88 -3.93 -7.26
C TYR A 239 -18.38 -4.04 -7.56
N ARG A 240 -19.17 -4.58 -6.61
CA ARG A 240 -20.62 -4.72 -6.78
C ARG A 240 -21.33 -3.37 -6.90
N TYR A 241 -20.87 -2.35 -6.18
CA TYR A 241 -21.36 -0.99 -6.32
C TYR A 241 -20.94 -0.36 -7.66
N GLU A 242 -19.64 -0.27 -7.95
CA GLU A 242 -19.12 0.45 -9.11
C GLU A 242 -19.43 -0.23 -10.45
N VAL A 243 -19.42 -1.56 -10.49
CA VAL A 243 -19.53 -2.35 -11.73
C VAL A 243 -20.89 -3.03 -11.86
N GLU A 244 -21.37 -3.71 -10.82
CA GLU A 244 -22.69 -4.38 -10.85
C GLU A 244 -23.85 -3.44 -10.53
N LYS A 245 -23.57 -2.19 -10.14
CA LYS A 245 -24.56 -1.16 -9.83
C LYS A 245 -25.54 -1.56 -8.71
N SER A 246 -25.08 -2.35 -7.75
CA SER A 246 -25.84 -2.65 -6.53
C SER A 246 -25.98 -1.38 -5.68
N SER A 247 -27.15 -1.11 -5.11
CA SER A 247 -27.34 0.01 -4.17
C SER A 247 -26.74 -0.29 -2.80
N PHE A 248 -26.45 0.76 -2.02
CA PHE A 248 -26.03 0.61 -0.63
C PHE A 248 -26.98 -0.30 0.18
N GLU A 249 -28.30 -0.07 0.11
CA GLU A 249 -29.29 -0.84 0.86
C GLU A 249 -29.27 -2.33 0.50
N THR A 250 -29.09 -2.63 -0.79
CA THR A 250 -28.99 -4.02 -1.27
C THR A 250 -27.76 -4.71 -0.67
N LEU A 251 -26.62 -4.01 -0.68
CA LEU A 251 -25.37 -4.54 -0.12
C LEU A 251 -25.48 -4.77 1.39
N VAL A 252 -26.09 -3.83 2.13
CA VAL A 252 -26.29 -3.96 3.58
C VAL A 252 -27.25 -5.08 3.92
N GLU A 253 -28.36 -5.23 3.20
CA GLU A 253 -29.34 -6.30 3.45
C GLU A 253 -28.75 -7.70 3.22
N GLU A 254 -27.94 -7.84 2.17
CA GLU A 254 -27.19 -9.06 1.94
C GLU A 254 -26.15 -9.35 3.02
N LEU A 255 -25.48 -8.32 3.54
CA LEU A 255 -24.55 -8.48 4.65
C LEU A 255 -25.28 -8.85 5.95
N ARG A 256 -26.43 -8.24 6.24
CA ARG A 256 -27.26 -8.58 7.41
C ARG A 256 -27.68 -10.05 7.39
N SER A 257 -28.13 -10.54 6.25
CA SER A 257 -28.57 -11.94 6.11
C SER A 257 -27.43 -12.95 6.14
N LYS A 258 -26.26 -12.64 5.57
CA LYS A 258 -25.14 -13.58 5.45
C LYS A 258 -24.08 -13.44 6.56
N LYS A 259 -23.96 -12.27 7.17
CA LYS A 259 -22.90 -11.88 8.10
C LYS A 259 -23.41 -10.84 9.12
N PRO A 260 -24.20 -11.25 10.11
CA PRO A 260 -24.82 -10.31 11.06
C PRO A 260 -23.82 -9.42 11.81
N ALA A 261 -22.57 -9.87 12.00
CA ALA A 261 -21.50 -9.11 12.64
C ALA A 261 -20.66 -8.23 11.67
N PHE A 262 -21.14 -7.90 10.47
CA PHE A 262 -20.33 -7.11 9.52
C PHE A 262 -19.97 -5.70 10.04
N ARG A 263 -20.78 -5.15 10.94
CA ARG A 263 -20.58 -3.81 11.55
C ARG A 263 -19.41 -3.74 12.52
N SER A 264 -18.93 -4.87 13.05
CA SER A 264 -17.70 -4.90 13.86
C SER A 264 -16.41 -5.02 13.01
N ASN A 265 -16.53 -5.17 11.68
CA ASN A 265 -15.36 -5.23 10.80
C ASN A 265 -14.99 -3.82 10.29
N PRO A 266 -13.88 -3.20 10.78
CA PRO A 266 -13.52 -1.83 10.44
C PRO A 266 -13.29 -1.61 8.94
N LYS A 267 -12.79 -2.62 8.22
CA LYS A 267 -12.55 -2.50 6.77
C LYS A 267 -13.85 -2.50 5.98
N VAL A 268 -14.86 -3.26 6.43
CA VAL A 268 -16.18 -3.31 5.80
C VAL A 268 -16.94 -2.02 6.08
N VAL A 269 -16.92 -1.54 7.33
CA VAL A 269 -17.52 -0.25 7.71
C VAL A 269 -16.94 0.89 6.88
N ALA A 270 -15.60 0.98 6.79
CA ALA A 270 -14.96 2.03 6.01
C ALA A 270 -15.37 2.03 4.53
N GLU A 271 -15.52 0.86 3.91
CA GLU A 271 -15.96 0.77 2.50
C GLU A 271 -17.44 1.12 2.33
N LEU A 272 -18.31 0.70 3.25
CA LEU A 272 -19.73 1.07 3.21
C LEU A 272 -19.94 2.58 3.39
N VAL A 273 -19.16 3.21 4.28
CA VAL A 273 -19.09 4.68 4.39
C VAL A 273 -18.63 5.30 3.07
N ASN A 274 -17.58 4.75 2.46
CA ASN A 274 -17.09 5.23 1.17
C ASN A 274 -18.17 5.16 0.08
N ILE A 275 -18.95 4.08 0.03
CA ILE A 275 -20.07 3.91 -0.91
C ILE A 275 -21.14 4.99 -0.67
N LEU A 276 -21.56 5.24 0.57
CA LEU A 276 -22.53 6.31 0.88
C LEU A 276 -22.02 7.70 0.47
N LEU A 277 -20.72 7.96 0.64
CA LEU A 277 -20.11 9.21 0.17
C LEU A 277 -20.05 9.30 -1.36
N MET A 278 -19.85 8.18 -2.07
CA MET A 278 -19.95 8.13 -3.53
C MET A 278 -21.38 8.38 -4.03
N GLU A 279 -22.38 8.01 -3.24
CA GLU A 279 -23.79 8.35 -3.47
C GLU A 279 -24.17 9.78 -3.02
N ASN A 280 -23.18 10.61 -2.61
CA ASN A 280 -23.36 11.98 -2.15
C ASN A 280 -24.25 12.11 -0.90
N ASN A 281 -24.19 11.13 0.00
CA ASN A 281 -24.98 11.08 1.25
C ASN A 281 -24.07 11.14 2.50
N PRO A 282 -23.40 12.27 2.79
CA PRO A 282 -22.46 12.37 3.92
C PRO A 282 -23.13 12.21 5.29
N ASP A 283 -24.38 12.67 5.47
CA ASP A 283 -25.13 12.49 6.71
C ASP A 283 -25.37 11.02 7.03
N LYS A 284 -25.90 10.25 6.08
CA LYS A 284 -26.08 8.80 6.21
C LYS A 284 -24.75 8.07 6.40
N ALA A 285 -23.70 8.52 5.72
CA ALA A 285 -22.36 7.95 5.89
C ALA A 285 -21.84 8.11 7.31
N TRP A 286 -22.12 9.25 7.95
CA TRP A 286 -21.74 9.52 9.33
C TRP A 286 -22.59 8.72 10.31
N GLU A 287 -23.90 8.74 10.13
CA GLU A 287 -24.85 7.95 10.91
C GLU A 287 -24.46 6.47 10.91
N PHE A 288 -24.22 5.88 9.73
CA PHE A 288 -23.80 4.49 9.62
C PHE A 288 -22.46 4.19 10.33
N ALA A 289 -21.48 5.09 10.22
CA ALA A 289 -20.19 4.94 10.90
C ALA A 289 -20.38 4.97 12.43
N TYR A 290 -21.18 5.91 12.92
CA TYR A 290 -21.43 6.12 14.33
C TYR A 290 -22.28 5.00 14.95
N GLU A 291 -23.35 4.55 14.28
CA GLU A 291 -24.10 3.35 14.67
C GLU A 291 -23.19 2.12 14.78
N SER A 292 -22.25 1.95 13.84
CA SER A 292 -21.31 0.83 13.89
C SER A 292 -20.39 0.89 15.12
N LEU A 293 -20.04 2.09 15.60
CA LEU A 293 -19.32 2.31 16.85
C LEU A 293 -20.16 1.87 18.06
N GLU A 294 -21.44 2.26 18.09
CA GLU A 294 -22.35 1.89 19.18
C GLU A 294 -22.67 0.39 19.21
N GLU A 295 -22.69 -0.27 18.05
CA GLU A 295 -23.03 -1.69 17.91
C GLU A 295 -21.83 -2.65 18.10
N GLY A 296 -20.63 -2.14 18.41
CA GLY A 296 -19.49 -2.97 18.83
C GLY A 296 -18.21 -2.86 17.99
N LEU A 297 -18.03 -1.77 17.26
CA LEU A 297 -16.71 -1.40 16.72
C LEU A 297 -15.90 -0.66 17.80
N ASP A 298 -14.65 -1.06 18.04
CA ASP A 298 -13.82 -0.48 19.13
C ASP A 298 -13.48 1.01 18.91
N GLU A 299 -13.13 1.38 17.68
CA GLU A 299 -12.82 2.75 17.27
C GLU A 299 -13.19 2.98 15.80
N LEU A 300 -13.50 4.22 15.43
CA LEU A 300 -13.69 4.55 14.01
C LEU A 300 -12.35 4.43 13.27
N PRO A 301 -12.25 3.59 12.23
CA PRO A 301 -10.96 3.35 11.59
C PRO A 301 -10.49 4.60 10.83
N PRO A 302 -9.17 4.88 10.79
CA PRO A 302 -8.61 6.03 10.07
C PRO A 302 -9.02 6.12 8.60
N ALA A 303 -9.40 4.99 7.97
CA ALA A 303 -9.91 4.95 6.62
C ALA A 303 -11.22 5.76 6.46
N VAL A 304 -12.12 5.73 7.44
CA VAL A 304 -13.37 6.51 7.44
C VAL A 304 -13.06 8.00 7.32
N LEU A 305 -12.15 8.53 8.15
CA LEU A 305 -11.69 9.90 8.07
C LEU A 305 -11.11 10.23 6.67
N VAL A 306 -10.27 9.34 6.13
CA VAL A 306 -9.69 9.51 4.79
C VAL A 306 -10.77 9.63 3.72
N HIS A 307 -11.84 8.82 3.78
CA HIS A 307 -12.95 8.88 2.83
C HIS A 307 -13.73 10.19 2.94
N PHE A 308 -14.08 10.63 4.15
CA PHE A 308 -14.76 11.93 4.35
C PHE A 308 -13.93 13.10 3.85
N VAL A 309 -12.64 13.16 4.20
CA VAL A 309 -11.74 14.24 3.75
C VAL A 309 -11.65 14.26 2.23
N ALA A 310 -11.50 13.09 1.59
CA ALA A 310 -11.46 13.01 0.13
C ALA A 310 -12.77 13.46 -0.51
N TYR A 311 -13.92 13.08 0.06
CA TYR A 311 -15.24 13.52 -0.38
C TYR A 311 -15.38 15.04 -0.28
N PHE A 312 -15.11 15.63 0.88
CA PHE A 312 -15.25 17.07 1.09
C PHE A 312 -14.29 17.89 0.23
N ALA A 313 -13.03 17.46 0.11
CA ALA A 313 -12.04 18.15 -0.72
C ALA A 313 -12.46 18.20 -2.20
N LYS A 314 -12.95 17.07 -2.76
CA LYS A 314 -13.44 16.99 -4.14
C LYS A 314 -14.67 17.87 -4.40
N ASN A 315 -15.50 18.08 -3.37
CA ASN A 315 -16.68 18.95 -3.43
C ASN A 315 -16.36 20.41 -3.05
N ASN A 316 -15.08 20.80 -3.00
CA ASN A 316 -14.62 22.13 -2.57
C ASN A 316 -15.03 22.54 -1.15
N GLN A 317 -15.39 21.59 -0.29
CA GLN A 317 -15.79 21.80 1.10
C GLN A 317 -14.60 21.59 2.07
N PHE A 318 -13.47 22.26 1.81
CA PHE A 318 -12.25 22.10 2.62
C PHE A 318 -12.46 22.43 4.10
N TYR A 319 -13.39 23.32 4.41
CA TYR A 319 -13.78 23.64 5.78
C TYR A 319 -14.37 22.41 6.50
N ASN A 320 -15.26 21.64 5.85
CA ASN A 320 -15.80 20.39 6.38
C ASN A 320 -14.72 19.32 6.50
N ALA A 321 -13.76 19.29 5.57
CA ALA A 321 -12.63 18.38 5.66
C ALA A 321 -11.77 18.64 6.91
N VAL A 322 -11.45 19.91 7.19
CA VAL A 322 -10.70 20.31 8.41
C VAL A 322 -11.53 20.04 9.67
N ALA A 323 -12.83 20.36 9.67
CA ALA A 323 -13.71 20.07 10.80
C ALA A 323 -13.79 18.58 11.10
N MET A 324 -13.86 17.73 10.07
CA MET A 324 -13.82 16.29 10.22
C MET A 324 -12.48 15.80 10.78
N ILE A 325 -11.36 16.35 10.34
CA ILE A 325 -10.04 16.04 10.90
C ILE A 325 -9.99 16.37 12.39
N ASN A 326 -10.49 17.55 12.79
CA ASN A 326 -10.54 17.96 14.19
C ASN A 326 -11.43 17.03 15.02
N ALA A 327 -12.63 16.67 14.53
CA ALA A 327 -13.52 15.75 15.20
C ALA A 327 -12.85 14.38 15.45
N PHE A 328 -12.20 13.82 14.42
CA PHE A 328 -11.46 12.57 14.57
C PHE A 328 -10.29 12.67 15.57
N GLN A 329 -9.49 13.73 15.51
CA GLN A 329 -8.34 13.87 16.41
C GLN A 329 -8.74 14.09 17.87
N ASN A 330 -9.86 14.78 18.11
CA ASN A 330 -10.29 15.12 19.46
C ASN A 330 -11.06 13.98 20.14
N PHE A 331 -11.82 13.19 19.36
CA PHE A 331 -12.82 12.27 19.94
C PHE A 331 -12.65 10.81 19.54
N PHE A 332 -12.04 10.51 18.39
CA PHE A 332 -12.04 9.14 17.83
C PHE A 332 -10.65 8.53 17.66
N LEU A 333 -9.60 9.35 17.53
CA LEU A 333 -8.23 8.91 17.27
C LEU A 333 -7.24 9.67 18.15
N GLY A 334 -6.46 8.94 18.94
CA GLY A 334 -5.35 9.53 19.73
C GLY A 334 -4.12 9.94 18.90
N ARG A 335 -4.21 10.01 17.56
CA ARG A 335 -3.07 10.29 16.68
C ARG A 335 -3.45 11.04 15.41
N LYS A 336 -2.52 11.85 14.90
CA LYS A 336 -2.64 12.55 13.61
C LYS A 336 -2.59 11.58 12.44
N VAL A 337 -3.57 11.67 11.53
CA VAL A 337 -3.60 10.89 10.27
C VAL A 337 -3.04 11.73 9.13
N HIS A 338 -1.71 11.79 8.98
CA HIS A 338 -1.03 12.69 8.04
C HIS A 338 -1.50 12.58 6.57
N LYS A 339 -1.97 11.39 6.14
CA LYS A 339 -2.47 11.14 4.77
C LYS A 339 -3.62 12.09 4.37
N VAL A 340 -4.45 12.54 5.31
CA VAL A 340 -5.56 13.47 4.99
C VAL A 340 -5.05 14.82 4.48
N TYR A 341 -3.91 15.28 4.98
CA TYR A 341 -3.31 16.56 4.56
C TYR A 341 -2.66 16.45 3.19
N GLN A 342 -2.13 15.27 2.83
CA GLN A 342 -1.71 15.01 1.45
C GLN A 342 -2.89 15.17 0.49
N ILE A 343 -4.06 14.62 0.83
CA ILE A 343 -5.27 14.72 0.00
C ILE A 343 -5.64 16.20 -0.17
N LEU A 344 -5.70 16.96 0.92
CA LEU A 344 -6.01 18.39 0.87
C LEU A 344 -5.00 19.17 0.02
N ALA A 345 -3.69 18.93 0.19
CA ALA A 345 -2.64 19.60 -0.57
C ALA A 345 -2.75 19.32 -2.08
N LEU A 346 -3.06 18.08 -2.47
CA LEU A 346 -3.21 17.71 -3.88
C LEU A 346 -4.49 18.27 -4.50
N GLU A 347 -5.59 18.33 -3.76
CA GLU A 347 -6.84 18.92 -4.28
C GLU A 347 -6.74 20.44 -4.46
N MET A 348 -5.82 21.13 -3.77
CA MET A 348 -5.52 22.55 -4.05
C MET A 348 -5.06 22.79 -5.50
N LEU A 349 -4.48 21.79 -6.19
CA LEU A 349 -4.09 21.88 -7.60
C LEU A 349 -5.27 22.14 -8.55
N ASN A 350 -6.45 21.68 -8.16
CA ASN A 350 -7.68 21.78 -8.95
C ASN A 350 -8.45 23.08 -8.66
N ARG A 351 -8.01 23.87 -7.67
CA ARG A 351 -8.68 25.10 -7.26
C ARG A 351 -8.18 26.31 -8.04
N PRO A 352 -9.05 27.30 -8.32
CA PRO A 352 -8.61 28.59 -8.82
C PRO A 352 -7.79 29.33 -7.76
N ASN A 353 -7.01 30.33 -8.20
CA ASN A 353 -6.26 31.17 -7.29
C ASN A 353 -7.22 31.97 -6.39
N SER A 354 -6.94 31.98 -5.08
CA SER A 354 -7.60 32.84 -4.10
C SER A 354 -6.52 33.48 -3.23
N GLU A 355 -6.89 34.55 -2.50
CA GLU A 355 -5.96 35.27 -1.61
C GLU A 355 -5.25 34.34 -0.62
N ASN A 356 -5.97 33.33 -0.12
CA ASN A 356 -5.46 32.40 0.90
C ASN A 356 -4.93 31.08 0.31
N TRP A 357 -4.92 30.92 -1.01
CA TRP A 357 -4.56 29.65 -1.67
C TRP A 357 -3.14 29.21 -1.28
N SER A 358 -2.17 30.12 -1.33
CA SER A 358 -0.76 29.82 -1.07
C SER A 358 -0.51 29.39 0.38
N MET A 359 -1.05 30.15 1.33
CA MET A 359 -0.97 29.89 2.76
C MET A 359 -1.59 28.52 3.12
N LEU A 360 -2.81 28.25 2.66
CA LEU A 360 -3.52 26.98 2.93
C LEU A 360 -2.77 25.79 2.31
N THR A 361 -2.29 25.94 1.08
CA THR A 361 -1.55 24.87 0.37
C THR A 361 -0.25 24.51 1.11
N ARG A 362 0.51 25.52 1.54
CA ARG A 362 1.73 25.31 2.35
C ARG A 362 1.41 24.65 3.68
N ARG A 363 0.33 25.08 4.35
CA ARG A 363 -0.11 24.47 5.61
C ARG A 363 -0.41 22.98 5.44
N PHE A 364 -1.16 22.60 4.41
CA PHE A 364 -1.45 21.18 4.13
C PHE A 364 -0.18 20.39 3.77
N CYS A 365 0.74 20.96 3.00
CA CYS A 365 2.02 20.32 2.69
C CYS A 365 2.87 20.09 3.95
N LEU A 366 2.89 21.06 4.85
CA LEU A 366 3.60 20.96 6.14
C LEU A 366 2.96 19.88 7.03
N ASP A 367 1.64 19.87 7.15
CA ASP A 367 0.92 18.90 7.99
C ASP A 367 0.94 17.46 7.44
N ALA A 368 1.22 17.30 6.14
CA ALA A 368 1.46 16.00 5.50
C ALA A 368 2.84 15.40 5.87
N LYS A 369 3.76 16.16 6.48
CA LYS A 369 5.02 15.65 7.02
C LYS A 369 4.80 14.79 8.26
N THR A 370 5.46 13.63 8.31
CA THR A 370 5.48 12.71 9.47
C THR A 370 6.71 12.91 10.34
N SER A 371 7.79 13.46 9.79
CA SER A 371 8.99 13.90 10.49
C SER A 371 9.63 15.06 9.72
N PHE A 372 10.75 15.62 10.20
CA PHE A 372 11.46 16.71 9.52
C PHE A 372 11.80 16.37 8.05
N ASN A 373 12.16 15.10 7.78
CA ASN A 373 12.59 14.61 6.46
C ASN A 373 11.57 13.70 5.76
N LYS A 374 10.45 13.33 6.40
CA LYS A 374 9.48 12.39 5.83
C LYS A 374 8.13 13.05 5.60
N THR A 375 7.58 12.81 4.41
CA THR A 375 6.26 13.30 4.01
C THR A 375 5.52 12.24 3.21
N PHE A 376 4.19 12.32 3.25
CA PHE A 376 3.34 11.53 2.35
C PHE A 376 3.40 12.03 0.90
N LEU A 377 3.80 13.29 0.68
CA LEU A 377 3.92 13.89 -0.66
C LEU A 377 5.24 13.47 -1.34
N THR A 378 5.15 12.96 -2.56
CA THR A 378 6.31 12.65 -3.39
C THR A 378 6.97 13.92 -3.93
N THR A 379 8.24 13.83 -4.33
CA THR A 379 8.94 14.95 -4.99
C THR A 379 8.19 15.46 -6.22
N GLN A 380 7.63 14.54 -7.01
CA GLN A 380 6.85 14.90 -8.21
C GLN A 380 5.56 15.67 -7.85
N GLU A 381 4.88 15.27 -6.78
CA GLU A 381 3.68 15.97 -6.30
C GLU A 381 4.02 17.38 -5.80
N LEU A 382 5.10 17.52 -5.03
CA LEU A 382 5.59 18.83 -4.57
C LEU A 382 5.97 19.75 -5.75
N SER A 383 6.62 19.21 -6.79
CA SER A 383 6.92 19.97 -8.01
C SER A 383 5.66 20.47 -8.71
N LYS A 384 4.63 19.64 -8.85
CA LYS A 384 3.35 20.07 -9.45
C LYS A 384 2.68 21.20 -8.66
N ILE A 385 2.75 21.15 -7.33
CA ILE A 385 2.21 22.20 -6.46
C ILE A 385 2.98 23.50 -6.67
N ALA A 386 4.31 23.45 -6.72
CA ALA A 386 5.14 24.63 -6.97
C ALA A 386 4.89 25.22 -8.38
N GLU A 387 4.80 24.39 -9.42
CA GLU A 387 4.46 24.81 -10.78
C GLU A 387 3.11 25.52 -10.84
N LYS A 388 2.10 24.96 -10.16
CA LYS A 388 0.77 25.57 -10.06
C LYS A 388 0.83 26.93 -9.35
N ALA A 389 1.58 27.03 -8.26
CA ALA A 389 1.77 28.29 -7.54
C ALA A 389 2.47 29.36 -8.42
N HIS A 390 3.49 28.98 -9.18
CA HIS A 390 4.15 29.88 -10.14
C HIS A 390 3.17 30.38 -11.21
N SER A 391 2.28 29.50 -11.70
CA SER A 391 1.22 29.89 -12.66
C SER A 391 0.23 30.93 -12.10
N TYR A 392 0.16 31.04 -10.77
CA TYR A 392 -0.63 32.04 -10.05
C TYR A 392 0.15 33.28 -9.62
N GLY A 393 1.43 33.38 -10.02
CA GLY A 393 2.29 34.54 -9.73
C GLY A 393 3.08 34.42 -8.42
N TYR A 394 3.05 33.29 -7.72
CA TYR A 394 3.83 33.08 -6.50
C TYR A 394 5.25 32.58 -6.81
N SER A 395 6.12 33.46 -7.34
CA SER A 395 7.48 33.11 -7.81
C SER A 395 8.39 32.46 -6.75
N ASP A 396 8.22 32.82 -5.47
CA ASP A 396 9.03 32.29 -4.37
C ASP A 396 8.28 31.21 -3.56
N PHE A 397 7.37 30.49 -4.21
CA PHE A 397 6.57 29.47 -3.53
C PHE A 397 7.39 28.24 -3.17
N VAL A 398 7.67 28.09 -1.88
CA VAL A 398 8.23 26.85 -1.32
C VAL A 398 7.11 26.07 -0.61
N PRO A 399 6.71 24.87 -1.10
CA PRO A 399 5.55 24.15 -0.57
C PRO A 399 5.60 23.84 0.92
N ASP A 400 6.80 23.64 1.48
CA ASP A 400 6.99 23.15 2.84
C ASP A 400 7.54 24.20 3.81
N LYS A 401 7.45 25.48 3.44
CA LYS A 401 7.80 26.62 4.29
C LYS A 401 6.57 27.51 4.46
N LEU A 402 6.26 27.80 5.72
CA LEU A 402 5.19 28.70 6.13
C LEU A 402 5.78 29.70 7.13
N SER A 403 5.47 30.99 7.00
CA SER A 403 5.88 31.99 8.00
C SER A 403 5.14 31.77 9.33
N ILE A 404 5.67 32.34 10.41
CA ILE A 404 5.05 32.22 11.75
C ILE A 404 3.64 32.81 11.73
N ASP A 405 3.46 34.00 11.15
CA ASP A 405 2.15 34.66 11.05
C ASP A 405 1.13 33.83 10.25
N GLU A 406 1.56 33.25 9.12
CA GLU A 406 0.71 32.33 8.33
C GLU A 406 0.38 31.04 9.12
N TYR A 407 1.32 30.53 9.91
CA TYR A 407 1.10 29.35 10.75
C TYR A 407 0.07 29.63 11.83
N ASP A 408 0.21 30.73 12.55
CA ASP A 408 -0.69 31.11 13.64
C ASP A 408 -2.08 31.42 13.09
N LYS A 409 -2.17 32.16 11.98
CA LYS A 409 -3.43 32.43 11.29
C LYS A 409 -4.13 31.14 10.86
N THR A 410 -3.41 30.19 10.25
CA THR A 410 -4.00 28.91 9.84
C THR A 410 -4.40 28.03 11.04
N ALA A 411 -3.62 28.04 12.12
CA ALA A 411 -3.95 27.31 13.34
C ALA A 411 -5.23 27.85 13.99
N GLU A 412 -5.36 29.17 14.10
CA GLU A 412 -6.57 29.83 14.61
C GLU A 412 -7.79 29.48 13.75
N LEU A 413 -7.66 29.55 12.43
CA LEU A 413 -8.72 29.17 11.49
C LEU A 413 -9.14 27.70 11.67
N PHE A 414 -8.19 26.78 11.77
CA PHE A 414 -8.48 25.37 11.94
C PHE A 414 -9.15 25.11 13.28
N ASN A 415 -8.74 25.80 14.35
CA ASN A 415 -9.38 25.71 15.67
C ASN A 415 -10.84 26.19 15.67
N ARG A 416 -11.19 27.15 14.81
CA ARG A 416 -12.58 27.63 14.66
C ARG A 416 -13.47 26.68 13.86
N LEU A 417 -12.87 25.80 13.04
CA LEU A 417 -13.58 24.79 12.27
C LEU A 417 -13.83 23.54 13.13
N GLN A 418 -14.73 23.68 14.10
CA GLN A 418 -15.15 22.58 14.97
C GLN A 418 -16.67 22.57 15.10
N TRP A 419 -17.27 21.38 15.03
CA TRP A 419 -18.68 21.24 15.31
C TRP A 419 -18.95 21.27 16.81
N PRO A 420 -20.03 21.94 17.26
CA PRO A 420 -20.36 22.03 18.68
C PRO A 420 -20.73 20.67 19.29
N ASN A 421 -21.30 19.77 18.48
CA ASN A 421 -21.56 18.38 18.86
C ASN A 421 -20.95 17.46 17.81
N HIS A 422 -19.92 16.70 18.19
CA HIS A 422 -19.24 15.79 17.28
C HIS A 422 -20.07 14.55 16.93
N HIS A 423 -21.11 14.22 17.71
CA HIS A 423 -22.06 13.15 17.38
C HIS A 423 -22.98 13.53 16.22
N HIS A 424 -23.23 14.84 16.04
CA HIS A 424 -24.09 15.37 14.97
C HIS A 424 -23.37 16.49 14.21
N PRO A 425 -22.39 16.14 13.34
CA PRO A 425 -21.78 17.08 12.41
C PRO A 425 -22.82 17.83 11.60
N LEU A 426 -22.59 19.13 11.43
CA LEU A 426 -23.44 19.99 10.61
C LEU A 426 -22.73 20.22 9.28
N PHE A 427 -23.01 19.40 8.27
CA PHE A 427 -22.31 19.47 6.98
C PHE A 427 -22.74 20.66 6.12
N ALA A 428 -23.99 21.11 6.22
CA ALA A 428 -24.44 22.34 5.58
C ALA A 428 -23.81 23.56 6.25
N LEU A 429 -23.14 24.42 5.47
CA LEU A 429 -22.38 25.56 6.01
C LEU A 429 -23.28 26.51 6.80
N GLU A 430 -24.49 26.73 6.32
CA GLU A 430 -25.48 27.66 6.88
C GLU A 430 -26.02 27.19 8.24
N ALA A 431 -25.95 25.89 8.53
CA ALA A 431 -26.35 25.33 9.82
C ALA A 431 -25.28 25.50 10.90
N ASN A 432 -24.05 25.88 10.53
CA ASN A 432 -22.95 26.03 11.47
C ASN A 432 -22.97 27.38 12.21
N THR A 433 -22.17 27.50 13.28
CA THR A 433 -22.05 28.75 14.05
C THR A 433 -21.47 29.89 13.20
N PRO A 434 -21.77 31.17 13.53
CA PRO A 434 -21.19 32.31 12.79
C PRO A 434 -19.67 32.29 12.74
N MET A 435 -19.01 31.85 13.82
CA MET A 435 -17.55 31.75 13.88
C MET A 435 -17.00 30.69 12.91
N PHE A 436 -17.70 29.55 12.79
CA PHE A 436 -17.37 28.51 11.82
C PHE A 436 -17.55 29.03 10.39
N GLN A 437 -18.68 29.70 10.11
CA GLN A 437 -18.96 30.27 8.79
C GLN A 437 -17.90 31.31 8.38
N GLN A 438 -17.49 32.18 9.30
CA GLN A 438 -16.40 33.13 9.07
C GLN A 438 -15.06 32.45 8.77
N ALA A 439 -14.72 31.38 9.50
CA ALA A 439 -13.51 30.62 9.21
C ALA A 439 -13.60 29.89 7.87
N ALA A 440 -14.77 29.34 7.52
CA ALA A 440 -15.03 28.66 6.25
C ALA A 440 -14.93 29.61 5.04
N ALA A 441 -15.29 30.89 5.19
CA ALA A 441 -15.19 31.89 4.13
C ALA A 441 -13.75 32.06 3.60
N ILE A 442 -12.73 31.80 4.42
CA ILE A 442 -11.32 31.81 4.01
C ILE A 442 -11.00 30.70 3.00
N PHE A 443 -11.80 29.63 3.01
CA PHE A 443 -11.71 28.53 2.06
C PHE A 443 -12.62 28.71 0.86
N ALA A 444 -13.41 29.80 0.76
CA ALA A 444 -14.18 30.09 -0.43
C ALA A 444 -13.26 30.62 -1.54
N CYS A 445 -13.48 30.16 -2.77
CA CYS A 445 -12.86 30.70 -3.98
C CYS A 445 -13.88 31.55 -4.72
#